data_AF-A0AAW7HYT4-F1
#
_entry.id   AF-A0AAW7HYT4-F1
#
_cell.length_a   1.000
_cell.length_b   1.000
_cell.length_c   1.000
_cell.angle_alpha   90.00
_cell.angle_beta   90.00
_cell.angle_gamma   90.00
#
_symmetry.space_group_name_H-M   'P 1'
#
loop_
_entity.id
_entity.type
_entity.pdbx_description
1 polymer ?
#
loop_
_entity_poly.entity_id
_entity_poly.type
_entity_poly.pdbx_seq_one_letter_code
_entity_poly.pdbx_strand_id
1 'polypeptide(L)'
;MTREDKRILLLEFFREKEESNECFSVVQAATATGYNTKSIIKYINEKLKGEFIFKSGNNSFTSKGLTKISNDEFIRLMSQSTSSKEITPQERMYQQLIKRSLDAFTLALEVYNRPSLCNRVEAFTILMVNSWELFLKAEILDALGEEKVFYKNGKSISISDALSLRIQNSDPVKRNIDTLISLRDQATHLLIPELQPQLSRLFQANVFNYQERYKNQMGNSPLAGQSVGMLSLVIDGPTPEIGVIQKNYGVLAATEVAKFIQSFEHTNRELNSDKFSINIEYKLALVRNPNKSDLTLSTGEQGQKAIIITQAKDLNDTHPYFTDDAILAINTKQKTHKINRHSFQSIVFKHKIKKNPNSDMYNFTDRARYSEKFIAWVVTNIQEHKSWLQAALDDYNENKKTKK
;
A
#
# COMPACT_ATOMS: atom_id res chain seq x y z
N MET A 1 14.07 -28.33 -14.76
CA MET A 1 12.72 -28.15 -15.33
C MET A 1 11.84 -29.23 -14.74
N THR A 2 11.17 -28.91 -13.64
CA THR A 2 10.12 -29.76 -13.06
C THR A 2 9.03 -29.94 -14.11
N ARG A 3 8.69 -31.19 -14.40
CA ARG A 3 7.65 -31.52 -15.38
C ARG A 3 6.31 -31.13 -14.75
N GLU A 4 5.84 -29.91 -15.02
CA GLU A 4 4.54 -29.45 -14.53
C GLU A 4 3.46 -30.46 -14.91
N ASP A 5 2.72 -30.91 -13.92
CA ASP A 5 1.65 -31.87 -14.13
C ASP A 5 0.58 -31.22 -14.99
N LYS A 6 0.34 -31.74 -16.19
CA LYS A 6 -0.64 -31.19 -17.13
C LYS A 6 -2.04 -31.03 -16.50
N ARG A 7 -2.37 -31.82 -15.47
CA ARG A 7 -3.62 -31.69 -14.71
C ARG A 7 -3.71 -30.37 -13.95
N ILE A 8 -2.59 -29.88 -13.39
CA ILE A 8 -2.54 -28.59 -12.68
C ILE A 8 -2.73 -27.46 -13.69
N LEU A 9 -2.05 -27.50 -14.84
CA LEU A 9 -2.24 -26.53 -15.91
C LEU A 9 -3.70 -26.47 -16.39
N LEU A 10 -4.37 -27.62 -16.46
CA LEU A 10 -5.79 -27.69 -16.81
C LEU A 10 -6.68 -27.05 -15.75
N LEU A 11 -6.36 -27.25 -14.47
CA LEU A 11 -7.07 -26.60 -13.36
C LEU A 11 -6.86 -25.08 -13.37
N GLU A 12 -5.63 -24.61 -13.56
CA GLU A 12 -5.31 -23.19 -13.65
C GLU A 12 -6.07 -22.51 -14.79
N PHE A 13 -6.11 -23.13 -15.96
CA PHE A 13 -6.91 -22.65 -17.09
C PHE A 13 -8.39 -22.50 -16.71
N PHE A 14 -8.97 -23.48 -16.00
CA PHE A 14 -10.37 -23.39 -15.57
C PHE A 14 -10.61 -22.33 -14.50
N ARG A 15 -9.65 -22.14 -13.58
CA ARG A 15 -9.72 -21.08 -12.56
C ARG A 15 -9.66 -19.69 -13.20
N GLU A 16 -8.76 -19.48 -14.16
CA GLU A 16 -8.65 -18.23 -14.90
C GLU A 16 -9.97 -17.87 -15.58
N LYS A 17 -10.61 -18.84 -16.26
CA LYS A 17 -11.90 -18.63 -16.92
C LYS A 17 -13.06 -18.42 -15.96
N GLU A 18 -12.99 -18.98 -14.77
CA GLU A 18 -13.97 -18.74 -13.70
C GLU A 18 -13.81 -17.32 -13.13
N GLU A 19 -12.59 -16.89 -12.84
CA GLU A 19 -12.30 -15.54 -12.32
C GLU A 19 -12.66 -14.44 -13.33
N SER A 20 -12.43 -14.67 -14.63
CA SER A 20 -12.79 -13.73 -15.69
C SER A 20 -14.27 -13.80 -16.10
N ASN A 21 -15.06 -14.74 -15.57
CA ASN A 21 -16.43 -15.06 -16.00
C ASN A 21 -16.56 -15.28 -17.52
N GLU A 22 -15.53 -15.86 -18.14
CA GLU A 22 -15.50 -16.10 -19.59
C GLU A 22 -15.91 -17.53 -19.93
N CYS A 23 -16.57 -17.68 -21.07
CA CYS A 23 -16.78 -18.99 -21.65
C CYS A 23 -15.50 -19.47 -22.37
N PHE A 24 -15.31 -20.79 -22.42
CA PHE A 24 -14.20 -21.40 -23.15
C PHE A 24 -14.66 -22.57 -24.01
N SER A 25 -13.84 -22.87 -25.03
CA SER A 25 -13.97 -24.06 -25.88
C SER A 25 -12.94 -25.12 -25.49
N VAL A 26 -13.23 -26.39 -25.81
CA VAL A 26 -12.28 -27.51 -25.60
C VAL A 26 -10.97 -27.27 -26.36
N VAL A 27 -11.03 -26.62 -27.53
CA VAL A 27 -9.84 -26.31 -28.35
C VAL A 27 -8.93 -25.34 -27.61
N GLN A 28 -9.49 -24.29 -26.99
CA GLN A 28 -8.71 -23.35 -26.18
C GLN A 28 -8.05 -24.04 -24.99
N ALA A 29 -8.79 -24.89 -24.27
CA ALA A 29 -8.24 -25.67 -23.15
C ALA A 29 -7.11 -26.62 -23.60
N ALA A 30 -7.24 -27.25 -24.77
CA ALA A 30 -6.23 -28.14 -25.34
C ALA A 30 -4.95 -27.39 -25.69
N THR A 31 -5.08 -26.21 -26.32
CA THR A 31 -3.94 -25.35 -26.68
C THR A 31 -3.19 -24.85 -25.44
N ALA A 32 -3.92 -24.44 -24.39
CA ALA A 32 -3.32 -23.91 -23.16
C ALA A 32 -2.58 -24.98 -22.33
N THR A 33 -3.05 -26.23 -22.36
CA THR A 33 -2.59 -27.29 -21.43
C THR A 33 -1.72 -28.36 -22.09
N GLY A 34 -1.67 -28.39 -23.42
CA GLY A 34 -0.97 -29.43 -24.19
C GLY A 34 -1.61 -30.82 -24.07
N TYR A 35 -2.89 -30.89 -23.69
CA TYR A 35 -3.71 -32.10 -23.81
C TYR A 35 -4.33 -32.22 -25.20
N ASN A 36 -4.62 -33.44 -25.63
CA ASN A 36 -5.45 -33.63 -26.82
C ASN A 36 -6.93 -33.29 -26.49
N THR A 37 -7.66 -32.82 -27.50
CA THR A 37 -9.07 -32.43 -27.35
C THR A 37 -9.96 -33.58 -26.87
N LYS A 38 -9.68 -34.82 -27.30
CA LYS A 38 -10.45 -36.02 -26.90
C LYS A 38 -10.32 -36.31 -25.39
N SER A 39 -9.14 -36.12 -24.81
CA SER A 39 -8.85 -36.33 -23.39
C SER A 39 -9.57 -35.30 -22.54
N ILE A 40 -9.57 -34.03 -22.95
CA ILE A 40 -10.32 -32.98 -22.26
C ILE A 40 -11.82 -33.27 -22.33
N ILE A 41 -12.35 -33.63 -23.50
CA ILE A 41 -13.77 -34.02 -23.64
C ILE A 41 -14.11 -35.18 -22.71
N LYS A 42 -13.24 -36.19 -22.63
CA LYS A 42 -13.42 -37.34 -21.72
C LYS A 42 -13.45 -36.88 -20.26
N TYR A 43 -12.48 -36.07 -19.84
CA TYR A 43 -12.43 -35.52 -18.48
C TYR A 43 -13.64 -34.68 -18.12
N ILE A 44 -14.07 -33.80 -19.02
CA ILE A 44 -15.27 -33.00 -18.83
C ILE A 44 -16.47 -33.94 -18.65
N ASN A 45 -16.71 -34.85 -19.59
CA ASN A 45 -17.91 -35.68 -19.58
C ASN A 45 -17.96 -36.69 -18.44
N GLU A 46 -16.84 -37.27 -18.04
CA GLU A 46 -16.79 -38.32 -17.01
C GLU A 46 -16.72 -37.76 -15.58
N LYS A 47 -16.11 -36.58 -15.37
CA LYS A 47 -15.71 -36.14 -14.03
C LYS A 47 -16.09 -34.72 -13.64
N LEU A 48 -16.22 -33.80 -14.61
CA LEU A 48 -16.36 -32.37 -14.30
C LEU A 48 -17.73 -31.81 -14.69
N LYS A 49 -18.42 -32.44 -15.63
CA LYS A 49 -19.69 -31.97 -16.18
C LYS A 49 -20.80 -32.02 -15.14
N GLY A 50 -21.51 -30.91 -14.99
CA GLY A 50 -22.65 -30.77 -14.08
C GLY A 50 -22.27 -30.43 -12.64
N GLU A 51 -21.02 -30.67 -12.24
CA GLU A 51 -20.50 -30.28 -10.92
C GLU A 51 -19.63 -29.02 -11.00
N PHE A 52 -18.65 -29.00 -11.90
CA PHE A 52 -17.67 -27.91 -12.05
C PHE A 52 -17.73 -27.21 -13.41
N ILE A 53 -18.17 -27.92 -14.44
CA ILE A 53 -18.23 -27.43 -15.82
C ILE A 53 -19.65 -27.52 -16.35
N PHE A 54 -20.15 -26.40 -16.84
CA PHE A 54 -21.52 -26.22 -17.34
C PHE A 54 -21.50 -25.84 -18.82
N LYS A 55 -22.55 -26.21 -19.56
CA LYS A 55 -22.66 -25.93 -21.00
C LYS A 55 -23.43 -24.63 -21.20
N SER A 56 -22.80 -23.63 -21.80
CA SER A 56 -23.41 -22.30 -22.07
C SER A 56 -23.85 -22.11 -23.52
N GLY A 57 -23.46 -23.00 -24.43
CA GLY A 57 -23.87 -22.95 -25.84
C GLY A 57 -23.34 -24.12 -26.68
N ASN A 58 -23.44 -24.01 -28.00
CA ASN A 58 -22.82 -24.98 -28.92
C ASN A 58 -21.29 -24.88 -28.80
N ASN A 59 -20.66 -25.95 -28.30
CA ASN A 59 -19.21 -26.04 -28.08
C ASN A 59 -18.60 -25.03 -27.09
N SER A 60 -19.42 -24.43 -26.23
CA SER A 60 -19.01 -23.43 -25.26
C SER A 60 -19.35 -23.87 -23.83
N PHE A 61 -18.37 -23.76 -22.93
CA PHE A 61 -18.42 -24.21 -21.54
C PHE A 61 -18.06 -23.08 -20.57
N THR A 62 -18.55 -23.17 -19.34
CA THR A 62 -18.20 -22.29 -18.22
C THR A 62 -17.75 -23.12 -17.02
N SER A 63 -16.76 -22.65 -16.31
CA SER A 63 -16.27 -23.24 -15.05
C SER A 63 -16.91 -22.53 -13.85
N LYS A 64 -17.21 -23.30 -12.80
CA LYS A 64 -17.69 -22.78 -11.52
C LYS A 64 -17.26 -23.71 -10.38
N GLY A 65 -16.72 -23.13 -9.30
CA GLY A 65 -16.33 -23.84 -8.09
C GLY A 65 -14.91 -24.42 -8.10
N LEU A 66 -14.17 -24.34 -9.21
CA LEU A 66 -12.79 -24.86 -9.32
C LEU A 66 -11.77 -23.95 -8.65
N THR A 67 -12.13 -22.69 -8.40
CA THR A 67 -11.38 -21.76 -7.54
C THR A 67 -11.29 -22.21 -6.08
N LYS A 68 -12.24 -23.03 -5.61
CA LYS A 68 -12.32 -23.50 -4.21
C LYS A 68 -11.49 -24.75 -3.94
N ILE A 69 -11.29 -25.58 -4.96
CA ILE A 69 -10.66 -26.89 -4.84
C ILE A 69 -9.14 -26.73 -4.87
N SER A 70 -8.41 -27.45 -4.02
CA SER A 70 -6.94 -27.47 -4.05
C SER A 70 -6.36 -28.30 -5.20
N ASN A 71 -5.08 -28.09 -5.52
CA ASN A 71 -4.41 -28.85 -6.59
C ASN A 71 -4.42 -30.36 -6.30
N ASP A 72 -4.19 -30.77 -5.05
CA ASP A 72 -4.20 -32.18 -4.64
C ASP A 72 -5.58 -32.81 -4.75
N GLU A 73 -6.64 -32.10 -4.33
CA GLU A 73 -8.01 -32.57 -4.45
C GLU A 73 -8.41 -32.75 -5.90
N PHE A 74 -8.04 -31.80 -6.77
CA PHE A 74 -8.30 -31.92 -8.21
C PHE A 74 -7.54 -33.10 -8.81
N ILE A 75 -6.26 -33.29 -8.46
CA ILE A 75 -5.48 -34.45 -8.93
C ILE A 75 -6.14 -35.77 -8.50
N ARG A 76 -6.64 -35.85 -7.27
CA ARG A 76 -7.39 -37.01 -6.75
C ARG A 76 -8.68 -37.23 -7.52
N LEU A 77 -9.45 -36.17 -7.76
CA LEU A 77 -10.67 -36.22 -8.57
C LEU A 77 -10.38 -36.73 -9.99
N MET A 78 -9.27 -36.31 -10.58
CA MET A 78 -8.86 -36.70 -11.93
C MET A 78 -8.24 -38.10 -12.02
N SER A 79 -7.85 -38.73 -10.91
CA SER A 79 -7.27 -40.10 -10.91
C SER A 79 -8.29 -41.19 -11.29
N GLN A 80 -7.89 -42.15 -12.13
CA GLN A 80 -8.79 -43.20 -12.66
C GLN A 80 -8.94 -44.42 -11.73
N SER A 81 -8.11 -44.56 -10.70
CA SER A 81 -8.17 -45.71 -9.79
C SER A 81 -9.16 -45.45 -8.65
N THR A 82 -10.28 -46.18 -8.65
CA THR A 82 -11.24 -46.25 -7.54
C THR A 82 -10.70 -47.04 -6.34
N SER A 83 -9.54 -47.69 -6.45
CA SER A 83 -8.79 -48.15 -5.29
C SER A 83 -8.36 -46.92 -4.51
N SER A 84 -9.02 -46.69 -3.37
CA SER A 84 -8.60 -45.75 -2.35
C SER A 84 -7.11 -45.95 -2.09
N LYS A 85 -6.27 -45.09 -2.68
CA LYS A 85 -4.85 -45.04 -2.36
C LYS A 85 -4.81 -44.82 -0.85
N GLU A 86 -4.30 -45.80 -0.10
CA GLU A 86 -4.21 -45.66 1.35
C GLU A 86 -3.40 -44.40 1.62
N ILE A 87 -4.05 -43.39 2.22
CA ILE A 87 -3.41 -42.12 2.55
C ILE A 87 -2.32 -42.47 3.54
N THR A 88 -1.07 -42.18 3.18
CA THR A 88 0.05 -42.47 4.07
C THR A 88 -0.12 -41.69 5.38
N PRO A 89 0.40 -42.18 6.53
CA PRO A 89 0.35 -41.45 7.78
C PRO A 89 0.88 -40.01 7.65
N GLN A 90 1.93 -39.82 6.85
CA GLN A 90 2.52 -38.52 6.54
C GLN A 90 1.57 -37.61 5.76
N GLU A 91 0.96 -38.10 4.67
CA GLU A 91 -0.03 -37.33 3.91
C GLU A 91 -1.24 -36.96 4.79
N ARG A 92 -1.67 -37.86 5.68
CA ARG A 92 -2.77 -37.60 6.61
C ARG A 92 -2.41 -36.49 7.60
N MET A 93 -1.20 -36.54 8.15
CA MET A 93 -0.67 -35.52 9.06
C MET A 93 -0.54 -34.17 8.35
N TYR A 94 -0.01 -34.15 7.12
CA TYR A 94 0.07 -32.94 6.29
C TYR A 94 -1.32 -32.30 6.11
N GLN A 95 -2.31 -33.09 5.68
CA GLN A 95 -3.67 -32.59 5.47
C GLN A 95 -4.31 -32.07 6.77
N GLN A 96 -4.04 -32.72 7.91
CA GLN A 96 -4.51 -32.24 9.22
C GLN A 96 -3.85 -30.93 9.63
N LEU A 97 -2.54 -30.78 9.43
CA LEU A 97 -1.81 -29.55 9.74
C LEU A 97 -2.31 -28.38 8.90
N ILE A 98 -2.45 -28.57 7.58
CA ILE A 98 -2.98 -27.55 6.66
C ILE A 98 -4.40 -27.16 7.05
N LYS A 99 -5.27 -28.13 7.32
CA LYS A 99 -6.66 -27.84 7.72
C LYS A 99 -6.72 -27.05 9.02
N ARG A 100 -6.01 -27.48 10.06
CA ARG A 100 -6.00 -26.78 11.36
C ARG A 100 -5.35 -25.40 11.28
N SER A 101 -4.36 -25.25 10.41
CA SER A 101 -3.74 -23.97 10.11
C SER A 101 -4.75 -23.00 9.47
N LEU A 102 -5.52 -23.48 8.49
CA LEU A 102 -6.57 -22.69 7.85
C LEU A 102 -7.71 -22.34 8.82
N ASP A 103 -8.14 -23.27 9.67
CA ASP A 103 -9.16 -23.02 10.70
C ASP A 103 -8.68 -21.92 11.67
N ALA A 104 -7.43 -21.99 12.13
CA ALA A 104 -6.83 -20.98 13.01
C ALA A 104 -6.71 -19.60 12.32
N PHE A 105 -6.31 -19.58 11.04
CA PHE A 105 -6.25 -18.36 10.23
C PHE A 105 -7.62 -17.70 10.08
N THR A 106 -8.63 -18.49 9.73
CA THR A 106 -10.01 -18.02 9.55
C THR A 106 -10.56 -17.45 10.86
N LEU A 107 -10.35 -18.17 11.97
CA LEU A 107 -10.76 -17.70 13.28
C LEU A 107 -10.04 -16.41 13.69
N ALA A 108 -8.76 -16.25 13.36
CA ALA A 108 -8.03 -15.01 13.62
C ALA A 108 -8.73 -13.82 12.95
N LEU A 109 -9.08 -13.94 11.67
CA LEU A 109 -9.78 -12.90 10.92
C LEU A 109 -11.15 -12.57 11.52
N GLU A 110 -11.94 -13.58 11.86
CA GLU A 110 -13.26 -13.39 12.48
C GLU A 110 -13.16 -12.67 13.83
N VAL A 111 -12.20 -13.05 14.66
CA VAL A 111 -11.95 -12.47 15.97
C VAL A 111 -11.52 -11.02 15.84
N TYR A 112 -10.62 -10.69 14.91
CA TYR A 112 -10.21 -9.30 14.66
C TYR A 112 -11.37 -8.42 14.19
N ASN A 113 -12.21 -8.98 13.30
CA ASN A 113 -13.37 -8.29 12.74
C ASN A 113 -14.56 -8.16 13.71
N ARG A 114 -14.47 -8.66 14.95
CA ARG A 114 -15.47 -8.43 16.01
C ARG A 114 -15.10 -7.18 16.83
N PRO A 115 -15.70 -6.00 16.56
CA PRO A 115 -15.33 -4.76 17.24
C PRO A 115 -15.68 -4.75 18.73
N SER A 116 -16.67 -5.55 19.16
CA SER A 116 -17.08 -5.66 20.56
C SER A 116 -16.08 -6.42 21.44
N LEU A 117 -15.09 -7.10 20.85
CA LEU A 117 -14.11 -7.89 21.59
C LEU A 117 -12.90 -7.03 21.96
N CYS A 118 -12.77 -6.69 23.24
CA CYS A 118 -11.72 -5.81 23.74
C CYS A 118 -10.30 -6.35 23.49
N ASN A 119 -10.11 -7.67 23.60
CA ASN A 119 -8.82 -8.33 23.39
C ASN A 119 -8.65 -8.87 21.96
N ARG A 120 -9.38 -8.35 20.97
CA ARG A 120 -9.33 -8.82 19.57
C ARG A 120 -7.94 -8.82 18.95
N VAL A 121 -7.10 -7.85 19.31
CA VAL A 121 -5.71 -7.72 18.81
C VAL A 121 -4.83 -8.85 19.37
N GLU A 122 -4.98 -9.15 20.67
CA GLU A 122 -4.30 -10.25 21.34
C GLU A 122 -4.73 -11.60 20.78
N ALA A 123 -6.03 -11.84 20.73
CA ALA A 123 -6.57 -13.09 20.23
C ALA A 123 -6.21 -13.31 18.74
N PHE A 124 -6.23 -12.26 17.91
CA PHE A 124 -5.72 -12.33 16.54
C PHE A 124 -4.26 -12.76 16.51
N THR A 125 -3.39 -12.11 17.30
CA THR A 125 -1.95 -12.37 17.31
C THR A 125 -1.65 -13.82 17.68
N ILE A 126 -2.29 -14.35 18.72
CA ILE A 126 -2.11 -15.74 19.16
C ILE A 126 -2.55 -16.72 18.07
N LEU A 127 -3.73 -16.52 17.50
CA LEU A 127 -4.30 -17.41 16.49
C LEU A 127 -3.51 -17.37 15.17
N MET A 128 -3.04 -16.19 14.78
CA MET A 128 -2.26 -16.00 13.57
C MET A 128 -0.83 -16.59 13.71
N VAL A 129 -0.21 -16.51 14.88
CA VAL A 129 1.05 -17.22 15.14
C VAL A 129 0.84 -18.73 15.06
N ASN A 130 -0.25 -19.26 15.64
CA ASN A 130 -0.57 -20.68 15.56
C ASN A 130 -0.86 -21.14 14.11
N SER A 131 -1.55 -20.33 13.29
CA SER A 131 -1.79 -20.66 11.89
C SER A 131 -0.47 -20.79 11.12
N TRP A 132 0.44 -19.82 11.26
CA TRP A 132 1.79 -19.88 10.67
C TRP A 132 2.59 -21.09 11.15
N GLU A 133 2.58 -21.38 12.45
CA GLU A 133 3.33 -22.51 13.01
C GLU A 133 2.87 -23.84 12.39
N LEU A 134 1.57 -24.08 12.32
CA LEU A 134 1.00 -25.29 11.73
C LEU A 134 1.26 -25.36 10.21
N PHE A 135 1.19 -24.22 9.52
CA PHE A 135 1.44 -24.15 8.08
C PHE A 135 2.91 -24.47 7.76
N LEU A 136 3.86 -23.84 8.45
CA LEU A 136 5.28 -24.08 8.26
C LEU A 136 5.67 -25.52 8.58
N LYS A 137 5.07 -26.12 9.62
CA LYS A 137 5.24 -27.55 9.92
C LYS A 137 4.75 -28.44 8.78
N ALA A 138 3.62 -28.09 8.15
CA ALA A 138 3.13 -28.82 6.99
C ALA A 138 4.09 -28.68 5.78
N GLU A 139 4.59 -27.48 5.50
CA GLU A 139 5.59 -27.28 4.44
C GLU A 139 6.88 -28.06 4.68
N ILE A 140 7.34 -28.11 5.94
CA ILE A 140 8.53 -28.88 6.33
C ILE A 140 8.27 -30.37 6.18
N LEU A 141 7.10 -30.84 6.58
CA LEU A 141 6.71 -32.24 6.45
C LEU A 141 6.71 -32.70 4.99
N ASP A 142 6.21 -31.85 4.09
CA ASP A 142 6.15 -32.12 2.65
C ASP A 142 7.55 -32.07 2.00
N ALA A 143 8.35 -31.07 2.33
CA ALA A 143 9.65 -30.85 1.68
C ALA A 143 10.82 -31.65 2.29
N LEU A 144 10.83 -31.85 3.61
CA LEU A 144 11.97 -32.40 4.37
C LEU A 144 11.64 -33.67 5.14
N GLY A 145 10.36 -34.03 5.25
CA GLY A 145 9.91 -35.23 5.97
C GLY A 145 9.71 -35.04 7.48
N GLU A 146 9.20 -36.09 8.12
CA GLU A 146 8.74 -36.08 9.52
C GLU A 146 9.87 -35.81 10.53
N GLU A 147 11.08 -36.27 10.25
CA GLU A 147 12.24 -36.12 11.15
C GLU A 147 12.60 -34.66 11.46
N LYS A 148 12.23 -33.73 10.58
CA LYS A 148 12.48 -32.29 10.75
C LYS A 148 11.35 -31.55 11.46
N VAL A 149 10.19 -32.17 11.62
CA VAL A 149 9.01 -31.58 12.29
C VAL A 149 9.05 -31.82 13.81
N PHE A 150 9.76 -32.86 14.25
CA PHE A 150 9.89 -33.21 15.66
C PHE A 150 11.34 -33.07 16.14
N TYR A 151 11.51 -32.52 17.33
CA TYR A 151 12.77 -32.62 18.06
C TYR A 151 12.99 -34.06 18.53
N LYS A 152 14.24 -34.39 18.84
CA LYS A 152 14.64 -35.69 19.39
C LYS A 152 13.93 -36.07 20.71
N ASN A 153 13.38 -35.10 21.42
CA ASN A 153 12.61 -35.30 22.66
C ASN A 153 11.12 -35.57 22.43
N GLY A 154 10.68 -35.72 21.17
CA GLY A 154 9.29 -36.00 20.79
C GLY A 154 8.38 -34.76 20.73
N LYS A 155 8.86 -33.57 21.09
CA LYS A 155 8.10 -32.32 20.92
C LYS A 155 8.17 -31.85 19.46
N SER A 156 7.10 -31.26 18.95
CA SER A 156 7.15 -30.58 17.64
C SER A 156 8.02 -29.33 17.69
N ILE A 157 8.63 -28.97 16.56
CA ILE A 157 9.42 -27.74 16.43
C ILE A 157 8.62 -26.47 16.80
N SER A 158 9.30 -25.47 17.33
CA SER A 158 8.72 -24.15 17.57
C SER A 158 8.52 -23.38 16.26
N ILE A 159 7.69 -22.33 16.26
CA ILE A 159 7.54 -21.46 15.10
C ILE A 159 8.86 -20.80 14.68
N SER A 160 9.71 -20.37 15.62
CA SER A 160 10.98 -19.71 15.31
C SER A 160 11.96 -20.64 14.58
N ASP A 161 11.98 -21.91 14.96
CA ASP A 161 12.79 -22.94 14.29
C ASP A 161 12.19 -23.31 12.93
N ALA A 162 10.87 -23.48 12.85
CA ALA A 162 10.18 -23.75 11.59
C ALA A 162 10.40 -22.63 10.57
N LEU A 163 10.34 -21.38 11.02
CA LEU A 163 10.56 -20.18 10.20
C LEU A 163 11.99 -20.13 9.66
N SER A 164 12.97 -20.52 10.48
CA SER A 164 14.38 -20.57 10.08
C SER A 164 14.71 -21.69 9.10
N LEU A 165 13.89 -22.74 9.04
CA LEU A 165 14.04 -23.83 8.07
C LEU A 165 13.42 -23.53 6.70
N ARG A 166 12.41 -22.63 6.64
CA ARG A 166 11.61 -22.40 5.42
C ARG A 166 11.73 -21.00 4.83
N ILE A 167 12.19 -20.01 5.59
CA ILE A 167 12.26 -18.62 5.15
C ILE A 167 13.67 -18.07 5.39
N GLN A 168 14.21 -17.42 4.36
CA GLN A 168 15.52 -16.79 4.42
C GLN A 168 15.55 -15.63 5.43
N ASN A 169 16.71 -15.41 6.05
CA ASN A 169 16.87 -14.37 7.08
C ASN A 169 16.68 -12.94 6.57
N SER A 170 16.89 -12.71 5.28
CA SER A 170 16.71 -11.40 4.63
C SER A 170 15.28 -11.14 4.15
N ASP A 171 14.37 -12.11 4.25
CA ASP A 171 13.02 -11.98 3.74
C ASP A 171 12.18 -11.05 4.65
N PRO A 172 11.57 -9.97 4.11
CA PRO A 172 10.66 -9.12 4.88
C PRO A 172 9.49 -9.87 5.53
N VAL A 173 9.04 -10.98 4.93
CA VAL A 173 8.00 -11.85 5.48
C VAL A 173 8.46 -12.46 6.80
N LYS A 174 9.73 -12.88 6.89
CA LYS A 174 10.28 -13.41 8.14
C LYS A 174 10.26 -12.36 9.24
N ARG A 175 10.70 -11.13 8.93
CA ARG A 175 10.69 -10.02 9.89
C ARG A 175 9.28 -9.66 10.36
N ASN A 176 8.29 -9.75 9.47
CA ASN A 176 6.88 -9.57 9.83
C ASN A 176 6.42 -10.63 10.84
N ILE A 177 6.70 -11.91 10.57
CA ILE A 177 6.34 -13.03 11.45
C ILE A 177 7.10 -12.96 12.79
N ASP A 178 8.40 -12.64 12.77
CA ASP A 178 9.21 -12.47 13.99
C ASP A 178 8.64 -11.35 14.89
N THR A 179 8.21 -10.24 14.27
CA THR A 179 7.54 -9.14 14.99
C THR A 179 6.23 -9.61 15.60
N LEU A 180 5.44 -10.41 14.87
CA LEU A 180 4.20 -11.00 15.37
C LEU A 180 4.44 -11.97 16.55
N ILE A 181 5.51 -12.78 16.49
CA ILE A 181 5.92 -13.67 17.60
C ILE A 181 6.31 -12.83 18.83
N SER A 182 7.09 -11.78 18.64
CA SER A 182 7.46 -10.87 19.74
C SER A 182 6.24 -10.21 20.38
N LEU A 183 5.25 -9.81 19.57
CA LEU A 183 3.99 -9.23 20.05
C LEU A 183 3.18 -10.24 20.88
N ARG A 184 3.13 -11.52 20.46
CA ARG A 184 2.50 -12.59 21.24
C ARG A 184 3.19 -12.76 22.60
N ASP A 185 4.52 -12.80 22.61
CA ASP A 185 5.30 -13.06 23.82
C ASP A 185 5.25 -11.89 24.81
N GLN A 186 4.97 -10.67 24.32
CA GLN A 186 4.85 -9.44 25.10
C GLN A 186 3.40 -8.91 25.14
N ALA A 187 2.41 -9.80 24.98
CA ALA A 187 1.00 -9.43 24.83
C ALA A 187 0.48 -8.52 25.95
N THR A 188 0.94 -8.73 27.19
CA THR A 188 0.55 -7.95 28.38
C THR A 188 0.93 -6.47 28.31
N HIS A 189 1.91 -6.10 27.49
CA HIS A 189 2.44 -4.74 27.43
C HIS A 189 2.21 -4.06 26.08
N LEU A 190 2.15 -4.81 24.98
CA LEU A 190 2.16 -4.26 23.63
C LEU A 190 0.82 -4.33 22.88
N LEU A 191 -0.16 -5.09 23.36
CA LEU A 191 -1.44 -5.26 22.66
C LEU A 191 -2.52 -4.34 23.23
N ILE A 192 -2.19 -3.05 23.27
CA ILE A 192 -3.08 -1.97 23.74
C ILE A 192 -3.83 -1.31 22.57
N PRO A 193 -5.04 -0.74 22.81
CA PRO A 193 -5.82 -0.07 21.77
C PRO A 193 -5.08 1.05 21.04
N GLU A 194 -4.21 1.79 21.74
CA GLU A 194 -3.46 2.93 21.20
C GLU A 194 -2.44 2.54 20.12
N LEU A 195 -2.00 1.27 20.09
CA LEU A 195 -1.09 0.74 19.07
C LEU A 195 -1.83 0.14 17.87
N GLN A 196 -3.16 0.10 17.90
CA GLN A 196 -3.95 -0.54 16.86
C GLN A 196 -3.66 -0.03 15.43
N PRO A 197 -3.44 1.28 15.18
CA PRO A 197 -3.10 1.77 13.84
C PRO A 197 -1.77 1.23 13.29
N GLN A 198 -0.76 1.07 14.15
CA GLN A 198 0.54 0.49 13.75
C GLN A 198 0.40 -1.03 13.54
N LEU A 199 -0.26 -1.70 14.48
CA LEU A 199 -0.45 -3.15 14.45
C LEU A 199 -1.33 -3.59 13.27
N SER A 200 -2.36 -2.81 12.91
CA SER A 200 -3.23 -3.13 11.78
C SER A 200 -2.46 -3.21 10.45
N ARG A 201 -1.46 -2.34 10.24
CA ARG A 201 -0.60 -2.36 9.04
C ARG A 201 0.26 -3.62 8.98
N LEU A 202 0.86 -4.00 10.12
CA LEU A 202 1.64 -5.23 10.27
C LEU A 202 0.77 -6.49 10.04
N PHE A 203 -0.43 -6.51 10.63
CA PHE A 203 -1.35 -7.64 10.56
C PHE A 203 -1.91 -7.85 9.16
N GLN A 204 -2.23 -6.79 8.43
CA GLN A 204 -2.67 -6.93 7.04
C GLN A 204 -1.56 -7.49 6.15
N ALA A 205 -0.32 -7.00 6.29
CA ALA A 205 0.82 -7.58 5.59
C ALA A 205 0.98 -9.08 5.94
N ASN A 206 0.82 -9.45 7.21
CA ASN A 206 0.89 -10.84 7.66
C ASN A 206 -0.19 -11.72 7.02
N VAL A 207 -1.43 -11.22 6.94
CA VAL A 207 -2.56 -11.90 6.29
C VAL A 207 -2.28 -12.11 4.80
N PHE A 208 -1.83 -11.08 4.08
CA PHE A 208 -1.50 -11.21 2.66
C PHE A 208 -0.35 -12.20 2.42
N ASN A 209 0.71 -12.14 3.23
CA ASN A 209 1.82 -13.08 3.16
C ASN A 209 1.35 -14.53 3.37
N TYR A 210 0.44 -14.76 4.32
CA TYR A 210 -0.11 -16.09 4.57
C TYR A 210 -0.95 -16.56 3.38
N GLN A 211 -1.82 -15.69 2.85
CA GLN A 211 -2.65 -16.02 1.69
C GLN A 211 -1.84 -16.34 0.44
N GLU A 212 -0.82 -15.54 0.15
CA GLU A 212 0.09 -15.75 -0.98
C GLU A 212 0.78 -17.11 -0.83
N ARG A 213 1.34 -17.40 0.34
CA ARG A 213 2.08 -18.64 0.58
C ARG A 213 1.17 -19.88 0.58
N TYR A 214 -0.02 -19.78 1.18
CA TYR A 214 -1.04 -20.83 1.12
C TYR A 214 -1.46 -21.12 -0.32
N LYS A 215 -1.73 -20.07 -1.12
CA LYS A 215 -2.07 -20.22 -2.53
C LYS A 215 -0.94 -20.87 -3.32
N ASN A 216 0.31 -20.54 -3.04
CA ASN A 216 1.46 -21.16 -3.70
C ASN A 216 1.59 -22.66 -3.36
N GLN A 217 1.27 -23.06 -2.12
CA GLN A 217 1.34 -24.46 -1.67
C GLN A 217 0.14 -25.29 -2.15
N MET A 218 -1.08 -24.77 -2.03
CA MET A 218 -2.33 -25.51 -2.27
C MET A 218 -2.97 -25.23 -3.64
N GLY A 219 -2.59 -24.13 -4.30
CA GLY A 219 -3.12 -23.65 -5.58
C GLY A 219 -4.43 -22.86 -5.48
N ASN A 220 -5.20 -23.02 -4.41
CA ASN A 220 -6.43 -22.28 -4.14
C ASN A 220 -6.22 -21.19 -3.07
N SER A 221 -7.07 -20.17 -3.10
CA SER A 221 -7.07 -19.16 -2.03
C SER A 221 -7.59 -19.77 -0.73
N PRO A 222 -6.99 -19.46 0.44
CA PRO A 222 -7.46 -19.99 1.73
C PRO A 222 -8.90 -19.58 2.06
N LEU A 223 -9.35 -18.42 1.56
CA LEU A 223 -10.70 -17.92 1.77
C LEU A 223 -11.66 -18.24 0.62
N ALA A 224 -11.25 -19.10 -0.34
CA ALA A 224 -12.06 -19.41 -1.50
C ALA A 224 -13.42 -20.01 -1.08
N GLY A 225 -14.50 -19.28 -1.37
CA GLY A 225 -15.85 -19.71 -1.02
C GLY A 225 -16.27 -19.49 0.42
N GLN A 226 -15.46 -18.81 1.24
CA GLN A 226 -15.84 -18.34 2.56
C GLN A 226 -16.42 -16.93 2.49
N SER A 227 -17.36 -16.59 3.38
CA SER A 227 -17.94 -15.25 3.51
C SER A 227 -17.13 -14.34 4.45
N VAL A 228 -15.94 -14.77 4.87
CA VAL A 228 -15.09 -14.01 5.80
C VAL A 228 -14.47 -12.85 5.02
N GLY A 229 -14.87 -11.63 5.38
CA GLY A 229 -14.26 -10.42 4.84
C GLY A 229 -12.79 -10.30 5.23
N MET A 230 -12.00 -9.63 4.39
CA MET A 230 -10.62 -9.29 4.74
C MET A 230 -10.56 -8.47 6.04
N LEU A 231 -9.36 -8.39 6.61
CA LEU A 231 -9.10 -7.70 7.88
C LEU A 231 -9.55 -6.23 7.76
N SER A 232 -10.44 -5.79 8.65
CA SER A 232 -11.02 -4.44 8.59
C SER A 232 -9.94 -3.39 8.86
N LEU A 233 -9.77 -2.46 7.92
CA LEU A 233 -8.86 -1.32 8.05
C LEU A 233 -9.32 -0.42 9.20
N VAL A 234 -8.58 -0.44 10.30
CA VAL A 234 -8.67 0.60 11.34
C VAL A 234 -7.59 1.62 11.07
N ILE A 235 -7.93 2.65 10.29
CA ILE A 235 -7.07 3.81 9.99
C ILE A 235 -7.30 4.93 11.01
N ASP A 236 -8.45 4.93 11.66
CA ASP A 236 -8.93 6.06 12.46
C ASP A 236 -8.57 5.87 13.94
N GLY A 237 -7.32 6.15 14.27
CA GLY A 237 -6.85 6.23 15.65
C GLY A 237 -5.88 7.40 15.83
N PRO A 238 -5.96 8.15 16.94
CA PRO A 238 -4.96 9.16 17.24
C PRO A 238 -3.58 8.51 17.32
N THR A 239 -2.54 9.24 16.91
CA THR A 239 -1.17 8.76 17.10
C THR A 239 -0.94 8.44 18.58
N PRO A 240 -0.35 7.28 18.91
CA PRO A 240 -0.15 6.89 20.30
C PRO A 240 0.72 7.91 21.03
N GLU A 241 0.13 8.62 21.99
CA GLU A 241 0.84 9.54 22.86
C GLU A 241 1.40 8.79 24.07
N ILE A 242 2.73 8.71 24.16
CA ILE A 242 3.42 8.00 25.25
C ILE A 242 2.99 8.53 26.64
N GLY A 243 2.68 9.82 26.77
CA GLY A 243 2.18 10.40 28.02
C GLY A 243 0.82 9.85 28.45
N VAL A 244 -0.08 9.59 27.50
CA VAL A 244 -1.39 8.95 27.77
C VAL A 244 -1.19 7.50 28.19
N ILE A 245 -0.31 6.77 27.48
CA ILE A 245 0.00 5.37 27.78
C ILE A 245 0.64 5.24 29.17
N GLN A 246 1.56 6.14 29.52
CA GLN A 246 2.19 6.15 30.85
C GLN A 246 1.17 6.37 31.97
N LYS A 247 0.17 7.24 31.74
CA LYS A 247 -0.89 7.51 32.70
C LYS A 247 -1.84 6.31 32.88
N ASN A 248 -2.18 5.62 31.80
CA ASN A 248 -3.16 4.53 31.81
C ASN A 248 -2.56 3.16 32.18
N TYR A 249 -1.30 2.90 31.80
CA TYR A 249 -0.66 1.59 31.89
C TYR A 249 0.66 1.59 32.69
N GLY A 250 1.12 2.75 33.16
CA GLY A 250 2.32 2.90 33.96
C GLY A 250 3.62 3.04 33.14
N VAL A 251 4.72 3.30 33.86
CA VAL A 251 6.01 3.67 33.27
C VAL A 251 6.66 2.54 32.48
N LEU A 252 6.56 1.30 32.98
CA LEU A 252 7.17 0.14 32.35
C LEU A 252 6.54 -0.15 30.99
N ALA A 253 5.20 -0.18 30.92
CA ALA A 253 4.47 -0.39 29.67
C ALA A 253 4.76 0.72 28.65
N ALA A 254 4.73 1.99 29.08
CA ALA A 254 5.02 3.12 28.21
C ALA A 254 6.45 3.07 27.64
N THR A 255 7.43 2.65 28.44
CA THR A 255 8.82 2.51 27.98
C THR A 255 8.94 1.41 26.93
N GLU A 256 8.28 0.28 27.14
CA GLU A 256 8.33 -0.84 26.20
C GLU A 256 7.60 -0.54 24.90
N VAL A 257 6.44 0.12 24.99
CA VAL A 257 5.71 0.63 23.82
C VAL A 257 6.55 1.63 23.02
N ALA A 258 7.24 2.56 23.70
CA ALA A 258 8.11 3.53 23.03
C ALA A 258 9.26 2.84 22.27
N LYS A 259 9.92 1.85 22.90
CA LYS A 259 10.96 1.04 22.22
C LYS A 259 10.39 0.28 21.04
N PHE A 260 9.21 -0.32 21.19
CA PHE A 260 8.56 -1.05 20.11
C PHE A 260 8.25 -0.12 18.93
N ILE A 261 7.64 1.04 19.15
CA ILE A 261 7.35 2.01 18.08
C ILE A 261 8.64 2.44 17.37
N GLN A 262 9.70 2.76 18.11
CA GLN A 262 10.98 3.15 17.52
C GLN A 262 11.58 2.03 16.66
N SER A 263 11.61 0.80 17.17
CA SER A 263 12.11 -0.39 16.45
C SER A 263 11.27 -0.69 15.22
N PHE A 264 9.95 -0.63 15.35
CA PHE A 264 9.00 -0.87 14.27
C PHE A 264 9.16 0.15 13.13
N GLU A 265 9.21 1.45 13.45
CA GLU A 265 9.39 2.51 12.47
C GLU A 265 10.77 2.46 11.81
N HIS A 266 11.82 2.09 12.56
CA HIS A 266 13.15 1.87 12.00
C HIS A 266 13.15 0.71 10.99
N THR A 267 12.61 -0.44 11.40
CA THR A 267 12.50 -1.64 10.53
C THR A 267 11.64 -1.36 9.30
N ASN A 268 10.54 -0.63 9.46
CA ASN A 268 9.66 -0.26 8.35
C ASN A 268 10.38 0.61 7.31
N ARG A 269 11.21 1.56 7.76
CA ARG A 269 12.02 2.41 6.86
C ARG A 269 13.16 1.66 6.21
N GLU A 270 13.82 0.76 6.95
CA GLU A 270 14.93 -0.04 6.44
C GLU A 270 14.47 -1.01 5.34
N LEU A 271 13.38 -1.75 5.58
CA LEU A 271 12.88 -2.74 4.64
C LEU A 271 12.07 -2.12 3.50
N ASN A 272 11.33 -1.04 3.77
CA ASN A 272 10.43 -0.36 2.83
C ASN A 272 9.66 -1.31 1.92
N SER A 273 8.95 -2.27 2.52
CA SER A 273 8.29 -3.36 1.81
C SER A 273 6.90 -3.61 2.38
N ASP A 274 5.90 -3.68 1.50
CA ASP A 274 4.52 -4.01 1.86
C ASP A 274 4.38 -5.41 2.46
N LYS A 275 5.38 -6.28 2.27
CA LYS A 275 5.46 -7.60 2.91
C LYS A 275 5.81 -7.51 4.40
N PHE A 276 6.48 -6.44 4.84
CA PHE A 276 6.71 -6.21 6.26
C PHE A 276 5.54 -5.51 6.92
N SER A 277 5.07 -4.41 6.34
CA SER A 277 3.95 -3.62 6.86
C SER A 277 3.39 -2.79 5.71
N ILE A 278 2.07 -2.69 5.62
CA ILE A 278 1.44 -1.92 4.54
C ILE A 278 1.65 -0.43 4.78
N ASN A 279 2.28 0.25 3.83
CA ASN A 279 2.44 1.70 3.88
C ASN A 279 1.15 2.41 3.46
N ILE A 280 0.70 3.37 4.27
CA ILE A 280 -0.43 4.24 3.92
C ILE A 280 0.15 5.54 3.38
N GLU A 281 0.24 5.67 2.06
CA GLU A 281 0.64 6.91 1.41
C GLU A 281 -0.59 7.79 1.14
N TYR A 282 -0.65 8.97 1.77
CA TYR A 282 -1.66 9.97 1.44
C TYR A 282 -1.14 10.92 0.36
N LYS A 283 -1.69 10.85 -0.86
CA LYS A 283 -1.35 11.80 -1.93
C LYS A 283 -2.27 13.01 -1.84
N LEU A 284 -1.86 13.99 -1.05
CA LEU A 284 -2.55 15.28 -0.95
C LEU A 284 -2.26 16.11 -2.20
N ALA A 285 -3.24 16.18 -3.10
CA ALA A 285 -3.17 17.00 -4.29
C ALA A 285 -4.20 18.13 -4.23
N LEU A 286 -3.74 19.39 -4.32
CA LEU A 286 -4.61 20.54 -4.56
C LEU A 286 -5.02 20.54 -6.03
N VAL A 287 -6.08 19.82 -6.36
CA VAL A 287 -6.55 19.66 -7.75
C VAL A 287 -7.83 20.46 -7.96
N ARG A 288 -7.90 21.22 -9.06
CA ARG A 288 -9.16 21.86 -9.52
C ARG A 288 -10.23 20.84 -9.95
N ASN A 289 -9.85 19.57 -10.11
CA ASN A 289 -10.71 18.50 -10.61
C ASN A 289 -10.85 17.39 -9.54
N PRO A 290 -12.04 17.19 -8.94
CA PRO A 290 -12.26 16.28 -7.81
C PRO A 290 -11.92 14.81 -8.09
N ASN A 291 -11.96 14.38 -9.35
CA ASN A 291 -11.80 12.97 -9.72
C ASN A 291 -10.35 12.44 -9.70
N LYS A 292 -9.39 13.21 -9.21
CA LYS A 292 -7.96 12.83 -9.13
C LYS A 292 -7.34 13.04 -7.74
N SER A 293 -8.14 13.31 -6.72
CA SER A 293 -7.64 13.53 -5.35
C SER A 293 -8.23 12.50 -4.39
N ASP A 294 -7.38 11.93 -3.53
CA ASP A 294 -7.81 11.04 -2.43
C ASP A 294 -8.56 11.82 -1.33
N LEU A 295 -8.29 13.13 -1.21
CA LEU A 295 -8.96 14.08 -0.32
C LEU A 295 -9.26 15.38 -1.08
N THR A 296 -10.53 15.77 -1.14
CA THR A 296 -10.97 17.00 -1.82
C THR A 296 -11.12 18.14 -0.82
N LEU A 297 -10.25 19.14 -0.90
CA LEU A 297 -10.37 20.38 -0.12
C LEU A 297 -11.32 21.33 -0.87
N SER A 298 -12.55 21.48 -0.37
CA SER A 298 -13.50 22.47 -0.89
C SER A 298 -13.68 23.63 0.10
N THR A 299 -13.71 24.86 -0.42
CA THR A 299 -14.11 26.04 0.35
C THR A 299 -15.63 26.16 0.26
N GLY A 300 -16.36 25.48 1.15
CA GLY A 300 -17.82 25.54 1.23
C GLY A 300 -18.30 25.39 2.69
N GLU A 301 -19.55 25.78 2.97
CA GLU A 301 -20.15 25.69 4.33
C GLU A 301 -20.48 24.27 4.78
N GLN A 302 -20.39 23.28 3.88
CA GLN A 302 -20.70 21.87 4.14
C GLN A 302 -19.40 21.05 4.14
N GLY A 303 -18.86 20.78 5.33
CA GLY A 303 -17.65 19.98 5.57
C GLY A 303 -17.00 20.27 6.93
N GLN A 304 -16.08 19.41 7.39
CA GLN A 304 -15.22 19.75 8.55
C GLN A 304 -14.36 20.96 8.18
N LYS A 305 -14.50 22.05 8.95
CA LYS A 305 -13.74 23.29 8.74
C LYS A 305 -12.24 23.01 8.91
N ALA A 306 -11.52 22.89 7.79
CA ALA A 306 -10.08 22.87 7.80
C ALA A 306 -9.57 24.23 8.29
N ILE A 307 -8.75 24.22 9.35
CA ILE A 307 -8.06 25.42 9.82
C ILE A 307 -6.94 25.67 8.80
N ILE A 308 -7.08 26.70 7.96
CA ILE A 308 -6.00 27.16 7.10
C ILE A 308 -4.94 27.77 8.02
N ILE A 309 -3.92 27.00 8.36
CA ILE A 309 -2.72 27.53 8.99
C ILE A 309 -1.96 28.28 7.90
N THR A 310 -2.21 29.58 7.81
CA THR A 310 -1.39 30.47 6.99
C THR A 310 -0.05 30.61 7.68
N GLN A 311 0.95 29.88 7.18
CA GLN A 311 2.32 30.04 7.65
C GLN A 311 2.78 31.44 7.21
N ALA A 312 2.97 32.34 8.18
CA ALA A 312 3.53 33.66 7.91
C ALA A 312 4.93 33.49 7.33
N LYS A 313 5.07 33.73 6.03
CA LYS A 313 6.39 33.77 5.38
C LYS A 313 7.02 35.11 5.69
N ASP A 314 8.31 35.10 6.07
CA ASP A 314 9.04 36.33 6.29
C ASP A 314 9.08 37.16 4.99
N LEU A 315 8.86 38.46 5.12
CA LEU A 315 8.91 39.41 4.00
C LEU A 315 10.32 39.52 3.42
N ASN A 316 11.35 39.25 4.21
CA ASN A 316 12.73 39.25 3.72
C ASN A 316 12.97 38.11 2.72
N ASP A 317 12.28 36.98 2.87
CA ASP A 317 12.42 35.85 1.93
C ASP A 317 11.56 36.03 0.67
N THR A 318 10.37 36.62 0.81
CA THR A 318 9.43 36.77 -0.32
C THR A 318 9.70 38.02 -1.16
N HIS A 319 10.08 39.14 -0.52
CA HIS A 319 10.32 40.44 -1.16
C HIS A 319 11.62 41.09 -0.62
N PRO A 320 12.80 40.53 -0.97
CA PRO A 320 14.07 40.95 -0.40
C PRO A 320 14.55 42.33 -0.85
N TYR A 321 14.11 42.83 -2.02
CA TYR A 321 14.75 43.99 -2.65
C TYR A 321 14.01 45.30 -2.39
N PHE A 322 14.74 46.32 -1.92
CA PHE A 322 14.25 47.70 -1.97
C PHE A 322 14.44 48.30 -3.37
N THR A 323 13.93 49.51 -3.59
CA THR A 323 14.00 50.17 -4.91
C THR A 323 15.43 50.27 -5.46
N ASP A 324 16.39 50.66 -4.63
CA ASP A 324 17.78 50.84 -5.07
C ASP A 324 18.47 49.49 -5.30
N ASP A 325 18.20 48.49 -4.45
CA ASP A 325 18.70 47.12 -4.60
C ASP A 325 18.11 46.42 -5.83
N ALA A 326 16.82 46.65 -6.12
CA ALA A 326 16.17 46.12 -7.32
C ALA A 326 16.78 46.71 -8.59
N ILE A 327 17.09 48.01 -8.61
CA ILE A 327 17.78 48.65 -9.74
C ILE A 327 19.18 48.06 -9.93
N LEU A 328 19.92 47.84 -8.84
CA LEU A 328 21.25 47.22 -8.87
C LEU A 328 21.17 45.78 -9.37
N ALA A 329 20.23 44.98 -8.87
CA ALA A 329 20.00 43.60 -9.28
C ALA A 329 19.61 43.51 -10.77
N ILE A 330 18.72 44.38 -11.25
CA ILE A 330 18.33 44.43 -12.67
C ILE A 330 19.55 44.78 -13.54
N ASN A 331 20.31 45.83 -13.20
CA ASN A 331 21.50 46.23 -13.97
C ASN A 331 22.67 45.23 -13.89
N THR A 332 22.68 44.35 -12.88
CA THR A 332 23.66 43.26 -12.79
C THR A 332 23.26 42.11 -13.71
N LYS A 333 21.96 41.79 -13.79
CA LYS A 333 21.42 40.67 -14.59
C LYS A 333 21.24 40.99 -16.07
N GLN A 334 21.16 42.26 -16.46
CA GLN A 334 21.21 42.69 -17.86
C GLN A 334 22.21 43.83 -18.05
N LYS A 335 22.94 43.80 -19.18
CA LYS A 335 23.94 44.81 -19.56
C LYS A 335 23.52 45.67 -20.76
N THR A 336 22.30 45.48 -21.24
CA THR A 336 21.81 46.05 -22.50
C THR A 336 21.39 47.51 -22.34
N HIS A 337 20.78 47.87 -21.22
CA HIS A 337 20.32 49.23 -20.93
C HIS A 337 20.57 49.59 -19.46
N LYS A 338 21.13 50.78 -19.19
CA LYS A 338 21.34 51.23 -17.81
C LYS A 338 20.03 51.76 -17.22
N ILE A 339 19.40 50.99 -16.35
CA ILE A 339 18.19 51.40 -15.64
C ILE A 339 18.56 52.37 -14.52
N ASN A 340 17.99 53.57 -14.57
CA ASN A 340 18.09 54.56 -13.50
C ASN A 340 16.75 54.66 -12.75
N ARG A 341 16.73 55.45 -11.66
CA ARG A 341 15.53 55.62 -10.82
C ARG A 341 14.30 56.11 -11.61
N HIS A 342 14.51 56.98 -12.59
CA HIS A 342 13.46 57.48 -13.47
C HIS A 342 12.85 56.34 -14.30
N SER A 343 13.69 55.58 -14.98
CA SER A 343 13.30 54.43 -15.81
C SER A 343 12.57 53.37 -14.99
N PHE A 344 13.04 53.10 -13.78
CA PHE A 344 12.39 52.18 -12.85
C PHE A 344 10.98 52.66 -12.46
N GLN A 345 10.83 53.94 -12.12
CA GLN A 345 9.53 54.52 -11.79
C GLN A 345 8.56 54.48 -12.98
N SER A 346 9.05 54.72 -14.19
CA SER A 346 8.26 54.62 -15.42
C SER A 346 7.72 53.21 -15.67
N ILE A 347 8.54 52.18 -15.47
CA ILE A 347 8.12 50.77 -15.59
C ILE A 347 7.03 50.44 -14.56
N VAL A 348 7.28 50.77 -13.29
CA VAL A 348 6.36 50.51 -12.18
C VAL A 348 5.02 51.22 -12.40
N PHE A 349 5.04 52.43 -12.97
CA PHE A 349 3.85 53.23 -13.26
C PHE A 349 3.02 52.63 -14.40
N LYS A 350 3.63 52.42 -15.58
CA LYS A 350 2.95 51.90 -16.77
C LYS A 350 2.25 50.57 -16.51
N HIS A 351 2.95 49.67 -15.81
CA HIS A 351 2.43 48.33 -15.52
C HIS A 351 1.63 48.24 -14.23
N LYS A 352 1.36 49.39 -13.57
CA LYS A 352 0.50 49.49 -12.38
C LYS A 352 0.90 48.53 -11.26
N ILE A 353 2.21 48.28 -11.11
CA ILE A 353 2.76 47.31 -10.16
C ILE A 353 2.43 47.68 -8.71
N LYS A 354 2.31 48.98 -8.42
CA LYS A 354 1.90 49.48 -7.09
C LYS A 354 0.40 49.48 -6.83
N LYS A 355 -0.44 49.07 -7.78
CA LYS A 355 -1.91 49.09 -7.63
C LYS A 355 -2.39 48.07 -6.58
N ASN A 356 -1.72 46.94 -6.47
CA ASN A 356 -1.97 45.96 -5.41
C ASN A 356 -0.79 45.95 -4.42
N PRO A 357 -0.97 46.44 -3.17
CA PRO A 357 0.10 46.55 -2.19
C PRO A 357 0.59 45.22 -1.62
N ASN A 358 -0.08 44.10 -1.91
CA ASN A 358 0.37 42.76 -1.54
C ASN A 358 0.23 41.80 -2.73
N SER A 359 1.15 41.93 -3.69
CA SER A 359 1.21 41.11 -4.90
C SER A 359 2.48 40.28 -4.94
N ASP A 360 2.51 39.23 -5.76
CA ASP A 360 3.69 38.40 -5.99
C ASP A 360 4.96 39.17 -6.44
N MET A 361 4.81 40.39 -6.96
CA MET A 361 5.88 41.22 -7.50
C MET A 361 6.24 42.41 -6.61
N TYR A 362 5.31 42.85 -5.77
CA TYR A 362 5.41 44.08 -5.00
C TYR A 362 4.66 43.96 -3.68
N ASN A 363 5.35 44.34 -2.61
CA ASN A 363 4.77 44.43 -1.28
C ASN A 363 5.07 45.81 -0.67
N PHE A 364 4.06 46.40 -0.01
CA PHE A 364 4.17 47.64 0.74
C PHE A 364 3.77 47.44 2.20
N THR A 365 4.78 47.39 3.08
CA THR A 365 4.61 47.42 4.54
C THR A 365 4.86 48.82 5.08
N ASP A 366 6.14 49.20 5.09
CA ASP A 366 6.72 50.45 5.61
C ASP A 366 7.51 51.16 4.50
N ARG A 367 8.20 50.36 3.68
CA ARG A 367 8.93 50.77 2.49
C ARG A 367 8.58 49.84 1.33
N ALA A 368 8.62 50.39 0.12
CA ALA A 368 8.38 49.62 -1.11
C ALA A 368 9.42 48.49 -1.28
N ARG A 369 8.94 47.24 -1.31
CA ARG A 369 9.74 46.03 -1.53
C ARG A 369 9.31 45.28 -2.79
N TYR A 370 10.27 44.64 -3.43
CA TYR A 370 10.12 43.94 -4.70
C TYR A 370 10.66 42.51 -4.58
N SER A 371 10.00 41.57 -5.24
CA SER A 371 10.41 40.17 -5.26
C SER A 371 11.39 39.88 -6.39
N GLU A 372 12.04 38.72 -6.31
CA GLU A 372 12.88 38.19 -7.40
C GLU A 372 12.08 38.02 -8.70
N LYS A 373 10.78 37.67 -8.62
CA LYS A 373 9.90 37.57 -9.78
C LYS A 373 9.79 38.88 -10.54
N PHE A 374 9.73 40.01 -9.82
CA PHE A 374 9.68 41.33 -10.45
C PHE A 374 10.96 41.63 -11.23
N ILE A 375 12.13 41.33 -10.65
CA ILE A 375 13.43 41.53 -11.31
C ILE A 375 13.52 40.67 -12.58
N ALA A 376 13.21 39.38 -12.48
CA ALA A 376 13.23 38.47 -13.62
C ALA A 376 12.29 38.96 -14.73
N TRP A 377 11.06 39.35 -14.38
CA TRP A 377 10.08 39.88 -15.31
C TRP A 377 10.59 41.13 -16.04
N VAL A 378 11.20 42.10 -15.33
CA VAL A 378 11.77 43.29 -15.97
C VAL A 378 12.93 42.93 -16.91
N VAL A 379 13.83 42.04 -16.49
CA VAL A 379 14.98 41.62 -17.30
C VAL A 379 14.52 40.93 -18.60
N THR A 380 13.57 40.00 -18.52
CA THR A 380 13.02 39.30 -19.69
C THR A 380 12.41 40.28 -20.69
N ASN A 381 11.55 41.21 -20.22
CA ASN A 381 10.91 42.16 -21.12
C ASN A 381 11.88 43.15 -21.79
N ILE A 382 12.97 43.54 -21.10
CA ILE A 382 14.03 44.38 -21.69
C ILE A 382 14.79 43.64 -22.78
N GLN A 383 15.01 42.33 -22.62
CA GLN A 383 15.74 41.51 -23.59
C GLN A 383 14.90 41.15 -24.81
N GLU A 384 13.61 40.82 -24.61
CA GLU A 384 12.71 40.36 -25.68
C GLU A 384 12.18 41.52 -26.54
N HIS A 385 12.04 42.73 -25.97
CA HIS A 385 11.37 43.84 -26.64
C HIS A 385 12.21 45.14 -26.60
N LYS A 386 12.91 45.43 -27.71
CA LYS A 386 13.80 46.60 -27.84
C LYS A 386 13.13 47.96 -27.53
N SER A 387 11.84 48.11 -27.82
CA SER A 387 11.09 49.37 -27.61
C SER A 387 10.28 49.42 -26.30
N TRP A 388 10.34 48.38 -25.47
CA TRP A 388 9.48 48.25 -24.29
C TRP A 388 9.79 49.28 -23.21
N LEU A 389 11.08 49.52 -22.97
CA LEU A 389 11.55 50.53 -22.01
C LEU A 389 11.19 51.95 -22.48
N GLN A 390 11.38 52.26 -23.76
CA GLN A 390 11.06 53.57 -24.33
C GLN A 390 9.57 53.87 -24.22
N ALA A 391 8.72 52.89 -24.55
CA ALA A 391 7.29 53.03 -24.40
C ALA A 391 6.83 53.19 -22.93
N ALA A 392 7.63 52.78 -21.94
CA ALA A 392 7.36 53.04 -20.53
C ALA A 392 7.77 54.46 -20.12
N LEU A 393 8.89 54.95 -20.63
CA LEU A 393 9.37 56.32 -20.43
C LEU A 393 8.41 57.34 -21.05
N ASP A 394 7.93 57.09 -22.26
CA ASP A 394 7.03 58.01 -22.98
C ASP A 394 5.69 58.18 -22.26
N ASP A 395 5.04 57.06 -21.87
CA ASP A 395 3.79 57.04 -21.10
C ASP A 395 3.92 57.79 -19.75
N TYR A 396 5.06 57.61 -19.07
CA TYR A 396 5.33 58.30 -17.81
C TYR A 396 5.53 59.82 -18.01
N ASN A 397 6.20 60.22 -19.08
CA ASN A 397 6.46 61.62 -19.39
C ASN A 397 5.19 62.36 -19.88
N GLU A 398 4.32 61.70 -20.65
CA GLU A 398 3.02 62.25 -21.08
C GLU A 398 2.08 62.49 -19.89
N ASN A 399 2.04 61.56 -18.93
CA ASN A 399 1.25 61.73 -17.70
C ASN A 399 1.77 62.87 -16.82
N LYS A 400 3.09 63.11 -16.83
CA LYS A 400 3.69 64.21 -16.05
C LYS A 400 3.43 65.58 -16.66
N LYS A 401 3.27 65.66 -18.00
CA LYS A 401 2.88 66.88 -18.72
C LYS A 401 1.42 67.25 -18.54
N THR A 402 0.53 66.28 -18.36
CA THR A 402 -0.91 66.50 -18.12
C THR A 402 -1.27 66.87 -16.67
N LYS A 403 -0.32 66.73 -15.73
CA LYS A 403 -0.48 67.11 -14.31
C LYS A 403 0.22 68.42 -13.91
N LYS A 404 0.92 69.07 -14.84
CA LYS A 404 1.40 70.44 -14.72
C LYS A 404 0.42 71.35 -15.45
#